data_AF-A0A832DUD1-F1
#
_entry.id   AF-A0A832DUD1-F1
#
_cell.length_a   1.000
_cell.length_b   1.000
_cell.length_c   1.000
_cell.angle_alpha   90.00
_cell.angle_beta   90.00
_cell.angle_gamma   90.00
#
_symmetry.space_group_name_H-M   'P 1'
#
loop_
_entity.id
_entity.type
_entity.pdbx_description
1 polymer ?
#
loop_
_entity_poly.entity_id
_entity_poly.type
_entity_poly.pdbx_seq_one_letter_code
_entity_poly.pdbx_strand_id
1 'polypeptide(L)'
;MTHRFNPTSLREYDIRGIVGRTLGPEDARAIGRGFATLLRRAGGTRVAVGRDGRESSPELEMALIDGLTTSGVDVVRVGLGPTP
;
A
#
# COMPACT_ATOMS: atom_id res chain seq x y z
N MET A 1 -4.44 17.17 4.04
CA MET A 1 -4.60 17.37 2.59
C MET A 1 -5.04 16.06 1.95
N THR A 2 -5.92 16.10 0.96
CA THR A 2 -6.39 14.90 0.23
C THR A 2 -5.37 14.51 -0.83
N HIS A 3 -4.90 13.26 -0.81
CA HIS A 3 -4.01 12.72 -1.85
C HIS A 3 -4.77 12.56 -3.17
N ARG A 4 -4.14 12.89 -4.30
CA ARG A 4 -4.72 12.72 -5.64
C ARG A 4 -3.97 11.63 -6.39
N PHE A 5 -4.67 10.54 -6.68
CA PHE A 5 -4.15 9.45 -7.51
C PHE A 5 -4.31 9.78 -8.99
N ASN A 6 -3.45 9.20 -9.82
CA ASN A 6 -3.72 9.13 -11.24
C ASN A 6 -5.01 8.30 -11.48
N PRO A 7 -5.97 8.77 -12.30
CA PRO A 7 -7.26 8.09 -12.48
C PRO A 7 -7.14 6.69 -13.10
N THR A 8 -6.03 6.38 -13.77
CA THR A 8 -5.80 5.05 -14.37
C THR A 8 -5.27 4.00 -13.39
N SER A 9 -4.88 4.44 -12.18
CA SER A 9 -4.22 3.58 -11.19
C SER A 9 -5.20 2.81 -10.31
N LEU A 10 -6.38 3.37 -10.05
CA LEU A 10 -7.46 2.70 -9.30
C LEU A 10 -8.35 1.94 -10.27
N ARG A 11 -8.33 0.60 -10.20
CA ARG A 11 -9.06 -0.28 -11.13
C ARG A 11 -10.14 -1.05 -10.37
N GLU A 12 -10.94 -1.83 -11.10
CA GLU A 12 -12.07 -2.59 -10.55
C GLU A 12 -11.65 -3.60 -9.47
N TYR A 13 -10.53 -4.30 -9.68
CA TYR A 13 -10.10 -5.41 -8.81
C TYR A 13 -8.88 -5.10 -7.94
N ASP A 14 -8.12 -4.06 -8.28
CA ASP A 14 -6.87 -3.71 -7.61
C ASP A 14 -6.34 -2.32 -8.01
N ILE A 15 -5.15 -1.99 -7.52
CA ILE A 15 -4.42 -0.77 -7.84
C ILE A 15 -3.17 -1.13 -8.65
N ARG A 16 -3.03 -0.56 -9.85
CA ARG A 16 -1.90 -0.84 -10.74
C ARG A 16 -1.49 0.39 -11.52
N GLY A 17 -0.19 0.63 -11.61
CA GLY A 17 0.35 1.71 -12.41
C GLY A 17 1.79 1.47 -12.85
N ILE A 18 2.32 2.43 -13.60
CA ILE A 18 3.72 2.46 -14.02
C ILE A 18 4.48 3.34 -13.02
N VAL A 19 5.50 2.75 -12.39
CA VAL A 19 6.33 3.45 -11.40
C VAL A 19 6.99 4.68 -12.05
N GLY A 20 6.92 5.82 -11.37
CA GLY A 20 7.43 7.11 -11.87
C GLY A 20 6.52 7.82 -12.88
N ARG A 21 5.36 7.24 -13.24
CA ARG A 21 4.38 7.88 -14.14
C ARG A 21 2.98 7.96 -13.55
N THR A 22 2.44 6.82 -13.11
CA THR A 22 1.06 6.74 -12.59
C THR A 22 0.99 6.14 -11.19
N LEU A 23 2.10 5.60 -10.68
CA LEU A 23 2.23 5.09 -9.33
C LEU A 23 3.59 5.48 -8.75
N GLY A 24 3.62 5.85 -7.47
CA GLY A 24 4.85 6.14 -6.75
C GLY A 24 4.72 5.95 -5.23
N PRO A 25 5.78 6.27 -4.47
CA PRO A 25 5.83 6.09 -3.02
C PRO A 25 4.72 6.85 -2.28
N GLU A 26 4.41 8.08 -2.69
CA GLU A 26 3.31 8.85 -2.07
C GLU A 26 1.94 8.19 -2.29
N ASP A 27 1.72 7.56 -3.45
CA ASP A 27 0.51 6.79 -3.70
C ASP A 27 0.43 5.57 -2.77
N ALA A 28 1.53 4.80 -2.67
CA ALA A 28 1.59 3.64 -1.79
C ALA A 28 1.33 4.03 -0.32
N ARG A 29 1.92 5.14 0.15
CA ARG A 29 1.65 5.68 1.49
C ARG A 29 0.19 6.09 1.66
N ALA A 30 -0.39 6.77 0.69
CA ALA A 30 -1.79 7.17 0.73
C ALA A 30 -2.73 5.96 0.75
N ILE A 31 -2.43 4.91 -0.01
CA ILE A 31 -3.14 3.64 -0.01
C ILE A 31 -3.05 2.99 1.36
N GLY A 32 -1.86 2.92 1.95
CA GLY A 32 -1.66 2.40 3.31
C GLY A 32 -2.55 3.10 4.33
N ARG A 33 -2.58 4.44 4.32
CA ARG A 33 -3.45 5.20 5.24
C ARG A 33 -4.94 4.92 5.02
N GLY A 34 -5.36 4.87 3.76
CA GLY A 34 -6.75 4.58 3.39
C GLY A 34 -7.18 3.18 3.83
N PHE A 35 -6.36 2.17 3.52
CA PHE A 35 -6.62 0.79 3.90
C PHE A 35 -6.64 0.61 5.41
N ALA A 36 -5.66 1.18 6.14
CA ALA A 36 -5.62 1.13 7.60
C ALA A 36 -6.85 1.77 8.25
N THR A 37 -7.34 2.89 7.69
CA THR A 37 -8.57 3.53 8.18
C THR A 37 -9.78 2.61 8.04
N LEU A 38 -9.92 1.93 6.90
CA LEU A 38 -11.00 0.97 6.68
C LEU A 38 -10.88 -0.24 7.60
N LEU A 39 -9.67 -0.80 7.72
CA LEU A 39 -9.38 -1.93 8.59
C LEU A 39 -9.75 -1.64 10.05
N ARG A 40 -9.32 -0.48 10.58
CA ARG A 40 -9.62 -0.07 11.95
C ARG A 40 -11.11 0.13 12.19
N ARG A 41 -11.84 0.70 11.22
CA ARG A 41 -13.31 0.84 11.31
C ARG A 41 -14.02 -0.52 11.32
N ALA A 42 -13.43 -1.53 10.69
CA ALA A 42 -13.90 -2.91 10.74
C ALA A 42 -13.44 -3.68 12.01
N GLY A 43 -12.74 -3.03 12.95
CA GLY A 43 -12.23 -3.63 14.19
C GLY A 43 -10.90 -4.37 14.04
N GLY A 44 -10.28 -4.35 12.84
CA GLY A 44 -8.97 -4.94 12.62
C GLY A 44 -7.82 -4.06 13.12
N THR A 45 -6.74 -4.70 13.58
CA THR A 45 -5.58 -4.01 14.17
C THR A 45 -4.25 -4.35 13.50
N ARG A 46 -4.24 -5.36 12.63
CA ARG A 46 -3.00 -5.92 12.05
C ARG A 46 -3.21 -6.32 10.60
N VAL A 47 -2.19 -6.13 9.77
CA VAL A 47 -2.17 -6.53 8.35
C VAL A 47 -0.83 -7.17 7.98
N ALA A 48 -0.87 -8.17 7.10
CA ALA A 48 0.31 -8.74 6.49
C ALA A 48 0.70 -7.97 5.22
N VAL A 49 1.99 -7.66 5.06
CA VAL A 49 2.54 -7.03 3.86
C VAL A 49 3.60 -7.94 3.25
N GLY A 50 3.36 -8.34 2.00
CA GLY A 50 4.30 -9.06 1.16
C GLY A 50 4.54 -8.30 -0.13
N ARG A 51 5.63 -8.65 -0.83
CA ARG A 51 5.98 -8.07 -2.12
C ARG A 51 6.57 -9.13 -3.04
N ASP A 52 6.51 -8.88 -4.34
CA ASP A 52 7.24 -9.69 -5.32
C ASP A 52 8.60 -9.08 -5.70
N GLY A 53 9.24 -9.68 -6.70
CA GLY A 53 10.64 -9.43 -7.07
C GLY A 53 10.90 -8.22 -7.98
N ARG A 54 9.97 -7.25 -8.12
CA ARG A 54 10.27 -6.04 -8.91
C ARG A 54 11.26 -5.13 -8.20
N GLU A 55 12.06 -4.40 -8.98
CA GLU A 55 13.04 -3.43 -8.47
C GLU A 55 12.38 -2.32 -7.63
N SER A 56 11.17 -1.92 -7.99
CA SER A 56 10.39 -0.91 -7.26
C SER A 56 9.78 -1.43 -5.95
N SER A 57 9.72 -2.75 -5.77
CA SER A 57 8.95 -3.35 -4.68
C SER A 57 9.45 -2.97 -3.28
N PRO A 58 10.77 -2.90 -2.98
CA PRO A 58 11.24 -2.44 -1.67
C PRO A 58 10.81 -1.02 -1.31
N GLU A 59 10.87 -0.09 -2.26
CA GLU A 59 10.47 1.30 -2.03
C GLU A 59 8.97 1.44 -1.77
N LEU A 60 8.16 0.80 -2.62
CA LEU A 60 6.70 0.81 -2.48
C LEU A 60 6.24 0.08 -1.23
N GLU A 61 6.89 -1.03 -0.85
CA GLU A 61 6.65 -1.74 0.40
C GLU A 61 6.86 -0.80 1.59
N MET A 62 8.02 -0.13 1.68
CA MET A 62 8.30 0.78 2.80
C MET A 62 7.29 1.93 2.89
N ALA A 63 6.93 2.54 1.76
CA ALA A 63 5.97 3.64 1.74
C ALA A 63 4.56 3.17 2.14
N LEU A 64 4.13 1.99 1.69
CA LEU A 64 2.87 1.37 2.10
C LEU A 64 2.85 1.10 3.61
N ILE A 65 3.93 0.51 4.14
CA ILE A 65 4.09 0.22 5.57
C ILE A 65 4.00 1.50 6.39
N ASP A 66 4.70 2.56 5.99
CA ASP A 66 4.63 3.86 6.66
C ASP A 66 3.19 4.40 6.72
N GLY A 67 2.44 4.30 5.62
CA GLY A 67 1.02 4.68 5.60
C GLY A 67 0.15 3.85 6.55
N LEU A 68 0.41 2.54 6.65
CA LEU A 68 -0.31 1.63 7.54
C LEU A 68 0.00 1.92 9.02
N THR A 69 1.28 2.00 9.37
CA THR A 69 1.73 2.16 10.76
C THR A 69 1.42 3.53 11.32
N THR A 70 1.58 4.60 10.53
CA THR A 70 1.18 5.97 10.95
C THR A 70 -0.32 6.10 11.20
N SER A 71 -1.12 5.20 10.62
CA SER A 71 -2.57 5.13 10.83
C SER A 71 -2.96 4.19 11.98
N GLY A 72 -2.01 3.69 12.76
CA GLY A 72 -2.23 2.87 13.95
C GLY A 72 -2.59 1.41 13.66
N VAL A 73 -2.07 0.84 12.57
CA VAL A 73 -2.20 -0.59 12.26
C VAL A 73 -0.83 -1.26 12.36
N ASP A 74 -0.76 -2.41 13.03
CA ASP A 74 0.44 -3.25 13.08
C ASP A 74 0.70 -3.89 11.72
N VAL A 75 1.94 -3.86 11.26
CA VAL A 75 2.35 -4.55 10.03
C VAL A 75 3.16 -5.80 10.37
N VAL A 76 2.75 -6.93 9.79
CA VAL A 76 3.54 -8.16 9.73
C VAL A 76 4.19 -8.24 8.35
N ARG A 77 5.51 -8.10 8.29
CA ARG A 77 6.25 -8.19 7.02
C ARG A 77 6.51 -9.65 6.68
N VAL A 78 5.88 -10.13 5.61
CA VAL A 78 6.10 -11.48 5.05
C VAL A 78 7.28 -11.48 4.08
N GLY A 79 7.62 -10.32 3.52
CA GLY A 79 8.80 -10.14 2.68
C GLY A 79 8.58 -10.52 1.21
N LEU A 80 9.64 -11.02 0.57
CA LEU A 80 9.63 -11.42 -0.83
C LEU A 80 8.99 -12.80 -0.99
N GLY A 81 7.90 -12.89 -1.76
CA GLY A 81 7.23 -14.14 -2.03
C GLY A 81 6.18 -14.05 -3.14
N PRO A 82 5.62 -15.20 -3.56
CA PRO A 82 4.46 -15.21 -4.43
C PRO A 82 3.21 -14.69 -3.69
N THR A 83 2.15 -14.37 -4.43
CA THR A 83 0.86 -13.94 -3.84
C THR A 83 0.10 -15.09 -3.15
N PRO A 84 0.01 -16.31 -3.72
CA PRO A 84 -0.61 -17.47 -3.05
C PRO A 84 0.30 -18.12 -2.00
#